data_AF-A0A1C5UZ22-F1
#
_entry.id   AF-A0A1C5UZ22-F1
#
_cell.length_a   1.000
_cell.length_b   1.000
_cell.length_c   1.000
_cell.angle_alpha   90.00
_cell.angle_beta   90.00
_cell.angle_gamma   90.00
#
_symmetry.space_group_name_H-M   'P 1'
#
loop_
_entity.id
_entity.type
_entity.pdbx_description
1 polymer ?
#
loop_
_entity_poly.entity_id
_entity_poly.type
_entity_poly.pdbx_seq_one_letter_code
_entity_poly.pdbx_strand_id
1 'polypeptide(L)'
;MNYEELIEYLDLEDGSELEYFEAMADMIESEEYIEMEAMYRLFEEADKTMIEELLNDYFEDILDGLPDNSGEIFSLLHQIKLSLTGLIAGAEDDSDLRRFTDEFHKFRNWYSQDSEVELTPDGGGAPLYHSVRDAITASRVEKLGGEKYSYDFENALDYELDSYTVPFSDLAQAEDENDGTIVFSPEDGEPGDYSDDYM
;
A
#
# COMPACT_ATOMS: atom_id res chain seq x y z
N MET A 1 15.17 6.81 -16.22
CA MET A 1 14.18 6.58 -17.28
C MET A 1 13.32 7.82 -17.45
N ASN A 2 13.53 8.53 -18.56
CA ASN A 2 12.54 9.44 -19.12
C ASN A 2 11.36 8.63 -19.72
N TYR A 3 10.38 9.32 -20.31
CA TYR A 3 9.19 8.65 -20.86
C TYR A 3 9.53 7.68 -21.99
N GLU A 4 10.40 8.05 -22.94
CA GLU A 4 10.75 7.18 -24.06
C GLU A 4 11.48 5.91 -23.58
N GLU A 5 12.38 6.05 -22.61
CA GLU A 5 13.06 4.91 -21.96
C GLU A 5 12.08 4.01 -21.19
N LEU A 6 11.08 4.61 -20.53
CA LEU A 6 10.06 3.86 -19.78
C LEU A 6 9.17 3.03 -20.71
N ILE A 7 8.68 3.62 -21.80
CA ILE A 7 7.85 2.91 -22.78
C ILE A 7 8.62 1.75 -23.42
N GLU A 8 9.89 1.95 -23.77
CA GLU A 8 10.75 0.87 -24.29
C GLU A 8 11.00 -0.23 -23.23
N TYR A 9 11.25 0.16 -21.98
CA TYR A 9 11.47 -0.79 -20.88
C TYR A 9 10.25 -1.67 -20.62
N LEU A 10 9.04 -1.10 -20.71
CA LEU A 10 7.78 -1.80 -20.50
C LEU A 10 7.27 -2.53 -21.75
N ASP A 11 8.02 -2.50 -22.87
CA ASP A 11 7.64 -3.09 -24.17
C ASP A 11 6.27 -2.60 -24.68
N LEU A 12 6.04 -1.28 -24.59
CA LEU A 12 4.80 -0.62 -25.02
C LEU A 12 5.03 0.22 -26.30
N GLU A 13 3.99 0.45 -27.11
CA GLU A 13 4.01 1.44 -28.20
C GLU A 13 3.76 2.87 -27.67
N ASP A 14 2.81 3.02 -26.75
CA ASP A 14 2.49 4.26 -26.03
C ASP A 14 1.75 3.94 -24.71
N GLY A 15 1.41 4.97 -23.92
CA GLY A 15 0.82 4.75 -22.60
C GLY A 15 -0.58 4.16 -22.61
N SER A 16 -1.30 4.20 -23.73
CA SER A 16 -2.63 3.57 -23.82
C SER A 16 -2.57 2.04 -23.82
N GLU A 17 -1.40 1.45 -24.04
CA GLU A 17 -1.19 -0.01 -24.02
C GLU A 17 -0.87 -0.58 -22.64
N LEU A 18 -0.93 0.24 -21.57
CA LEU A 18 -0.74 -0.22 -20.19
C LEU A 18 -1.93 -1.08 -19.74
N GLU A 19 -1.93 -2.35 -20.12
CA GLU A 19 -3.02 -3.32 -19.87
C GLU A 19 -2.53 -4.63 -19.24
N TYR A 20 -1.22 -4.81 -19.10
CA TYR A 20 -0.62 -6.07 -18.64
C TYR A 20 -0.05 -5.95 -17.23
N PHE A 21 -0.29 -6.99 -16.42
CA PHE A 21 0.24 -7.12 -15.06
C PHE A 21 1.75 -6.97 -15.03
N GLU A 22 2.45 -7.60 -15.97
CA GLU A 22 3.91 -7.59 -16.07
C GLU A 22 4.45 -6.17 -16.23
N ALA A 23 3.81 -5.31 -17.03
CA ALA A 23 4.23 -3.93 -17.20
C ALA A 23 4.09 -3.11 -15.90
N MET A 24 3.00 -3.33 -15.15
CA MET A 24 2.83 -2.68 -13.84
C MET A 24 3.89 -3.18 -12.84
N ALA A 25 4.11 -4.49 -12.78
CA ALA A 25 5.10 -5.11 -11.89
C ALA A 25 6.52 -4.63 -12.22
N ASP A 26 6.92 -4.63 -13.49
CA ASP A 26 8.23 -4.16 -13.94
C ASP A 26 8.42 -2.68 -13.59
N MET A 27 7.40 -1.84 -13.77
CA MET A 27 7.46 -0.44 -13.38
C MET A 27 7.66 -0.28 -11.86
N ILE A 28 6.91 -1.00 -11.03
CA ILE A 28 6.99 -0.91 -9.56
C ILE A 28 8.32 -1.46 -9.03
N GLU A 29 8.80 -2.55 -9.60
CA GLU A 29 9.95 -3.30 -9.09
C GLU A 29 11.28 -2.86 -9.69
N SER A 30 11.25 -1.99 -10.71
CA SER A 30 12.47 -1.52 -11.35
C SER A 30 13.42 -0.83 -10.37
N GLU A 31 14.69 -1.21 -10.45
CA GLU A 31 15.77 -0.64 -9.64
C GLU A 31 16.25 0.70 -10.21
N GLU A 32 15.89 1.00 -11.46
CA GLU A 32 16.24 2.27 -12.09
C GLU A 32 15.33 3.40 -11.60
N TYR A 33 15.91 4.61 -11.51
CA TYR A 33 15.13 5.80 -11.26
C TYR A 33 14.27 6.13 -12.48
N ILE A 34 12.96 6.19 -12.29
CA ILE A 34 11.99 6.63 -13.30
C ILE A 34 11.60 8.07 -12.96
N GLU A 35 11.68 8.95 -13.95
CA GLU A 35 11.28 10.35 -13.76
C GLU A 35 9.78 10.43 -13.48
N MET A 36 9.40 11.24 -12.50
CA MET A 36 7.99 11.45 -12.13
C MET A 36 7.13 11.91 -13.31
N GLU A 37 7.68 12.78 -14.18
CA GLU A 37 6.98 13.23 -15.38
C GLU A 37 6.80 12.11 -16.43
N ALA A 38 7.68 11.11 -16.45
CA ALA A 38 7.51 9.93 -17.29
C ALA A 38 6.32 9.09 -16.83
N MET A 39 6.20 8.84 -15.53
CA MET A 39 5.03 8.14 -14.95
C MET A 39 3.74 8.94 -15.18
N TYR A 40 3.77 10.26 -14.95
CA TYR A 40 2.61 11.12 -15.16
C TYR A 40 2.09 10.99 -16.60
N ARG A 41 2.98 11.13 -17.60
CA ARG A 41 2.63 10.98 -19.02
C ARG A 41 2.08 9.60 -19.35
N LEU A 42 2.66 8.54 -18.78
CA LEU A 42 2.14 7.17 -18.95
C LEU A 42 0.69 7.07 -18.42
N PHE A 43 0.45 7.53 -17.19
CA PHE A 43 -0.88 7.47 -16.57
C PHE A 43 -1.90 8.43 -17.17
N GLU A 44 -1.45 9.51 -17.83
CA GLU A 44 -2.33 10.43 -18.57
C GLU A 44 -2.91 9.77 -19.83
N GLU A 45 -2.18 8.86 -20.45
CA GLU A 45 -2.58 8.16 -21.67
C GLU A 45 -3.32 6.83 -21.40
N ALA A 46 -3.04 6.20 -20.26
CA ALA A 46 -3.62 4.92 -19.86
C ALA A 46 -5.09 5.03 -19.39
N ASP A 47 -5.84 3.93 -19.52
CA ASP A 47 -7.19 3.83 -18.97
C ASP A 47 -7.15 3.72 -17.44
N LYS A 48 -7.84 4.62 -16.74
CA LYS A 48 -7.83 4.68 -15.27
C LYS A 48 -8.42 3.44 -14.60
N THR A 49 -9.43 2.81 -15.22
CA THR A 49 -10.02 1.57 -14.71
C THR A 49 -9.01 0.44 -14.81
N MET A 50 -8.29 0.38 -15.93
CA MET A 50 -7.20 -0.58 -16.13
C MET A 50 -6.07 -0.39 -15.10
N ILE A 51 -5.63 0.85 -14.85
CA ILE A 51 -4.63 1.12 -13.80
C ILE A 51 -5.12 0.62 -12.43
N GLU A 52 -6.38 0.87 -12.08
CA GLU A 52 -6.98 0.41 -10.83
C GLU A 52 -6.99 -1.13 -10.74
N GLU A 53 -7.38 -1.82 -11.81
CA GLU A 53 -7.36 -3.30 -11.89
C GLU A 53 -5.94 -3.85 -11.72
N LEU A 54 -4.97 -3.30 -12.46
CA LEU A 54 -3.57 -3.72 -12.38
C LEU A 54 -2.97 -3.50 -10.99
N LEU A 55 -3.28 -2.38 -10.33
CA LEU A 55 -2.88 -2.12 -8.96
C LEU A 55 -3.52 -3.14 -8.00
N ASN A 56 -4.81 -3.41 -8.16
CA ASN A 56 -5.49 -4.41 -7.33
C ASN A 56 -4.81 -5.77 -7.44
N ASP A 57 -4.58 -6.25 -8.66
CA ASP A 57 -3.95 -7.53 -8.93
C ASP A 57 -2.51 -7.58 -8.38
N TYR A 58 -1.73 -6.50 -8.56
CA TYR A 58 -0.37 -6.40 -8.02
C TYR A 58 -0.36 -6.48 -6.50
N PHE A 59 -1.24 -5.72 -5.83
CA PHE A 59 -1.29 -5.73 -4.38
C PHE A 59 -1.77 -7.09 -3.82
N GLU A 60 -2.74 -7.76 -4.46
CA GLU A 60 -3.11 -9.11 -4.06
C GLU A 60 -1.94 -10.09 -4.18
N ASP A 61 -1.16 -10.03 -5.27
CA ASP A 61 0.02 -10.88 -5.45
C ASP A 61 1.04 -10.66 -4.32
N ILE A 62 1.43 -9.40 -4.03
CA ILE A 62 2.43 -9.14 -2.99
C ILE A 62 1.93 -9.51 -1.59
N LEU A 63 0.64 -9.32 -1.29
CA LEU A 63 0.03 -9.68 0.00
C LEU A 63 0.05 -11.20 0.20
N ASP A 64 -0.28 -11.98 -0.83
CA ASP A 64 -0.16 -13.45 -0.82
C ASP A 64 1.30 -13.92 -0.70
N GLY A 65 2.22 -13.07 -1.14
CA GLY A 65 3.66 -13.29 -1.07
C GLY A 65 4.25 -13.19 0.34
N LEU A 66 3.58 -12.52 1.27
CA LEU A 66 4.13 -12.21 2.59
C LEU A 66 4.49 -13.48 3.42
N PRO A 67 5.46 -13.36 4.34
CA PRO A 67 5.81 -14.40 5.29
C PRO A 67 4.75 -14.55 6.39
N ASP A 68 4.75 -15.69 7.09
CA ASP A 68 3.86 -15.90 8.22
C ASP A 68 4.11 -14.85 9.33
N ASN A 69 3.04 -14.38 9.99
CA ASN A 69 3.05 -13.35 11.04
C ASN A 69 3.35 -11.91 10.59
N SER A 70 3.16 -11.58 9.31
CA SER A 70 3.34 -10.25 8.73
C SER A 70 2.17 -9.28 8.97
N GLY A 71 1.48 -9.36 10.12
CA GLY A 71 0.18 -8.69 10.32
C GLY A 71 0.20 -7.16 10.14
N GLU A 72 1.20 -6.48 10.70
CA GLU A 72 1.30 -5.02 10.63
C GLU A 72 1.66 -4.53 9.22
N ILE A 73 2.64 -5.16 8.58
CA ILE A 73 3.02 -4.81 7.20
C ILE A 73 1.90 -5.17 6.20
N PHE A 74 1.16 -6.26 6.44
CA PHE A 74 -0.04 -6.59 5.66
C PHE A 74 -1.06 -5.44 5.73
N SER A 75 -1.37 -4.95 6.93
CA SER A 75 -2.29 -3.83 7.11
C SER A 75 -1.79 -2.56 6.43
N LEU A 76 -0.49 -2.26 6.51
CA LEU A 76 0.10 -1.10 5.85
C LEU A 76 0.00 -1.19 4.32
N LEU A 77 0.44 -2.31 3.73
CA LEU A 77 0.34 -2.53 2.28
C LEU A 77 -1.11 -2.47 1.80
N HIS A 78 -2.05 -3.02 2.58
CA HIS A 78 -3.48 -2.92 2.27
C HIS A 78 -3.99 -1.47 2.32
N GLN A 79 -3.55 -0.66 3.29
CA GLN A 79 -3.91 0.76 3.34
C GLN A 79 -3.32 1.56 2.17
N ILE A 80 -2.08 1.26 1.77
CA ILE A 80 -1.45 1.85 0.59
C ILE A 80 -2.24 1.49 -0.67
N LYS A 81 -2.62 0.21 -0.82
CA LYS A 81 -3.49 -0.26 -1.91
C LYS A 81 -4.76 0.59 -2.00
N LEU A 82 -5.52 0.70 -0.91
CA LEU A 82 -6.78 1.46 -0.86
C LEU A 82 -6.57 2.94 -1.20
N SER A 83 -5.47 3.54 -0.73
CA SER A 83 -5.12 4.92 -1.05
C SER A 83 -4.86 5.10 -2.55
N LEU A 84 -4.01 4.26 -3.15
CA LEU A 84 -3.64 4.38 -4.57
C LEU A 84 -4.83 4.10 -5.50
N THR A 85 -5.60 3.04 -5.25
CA THR A 85 -6.79 2.72 -6.05
C THR A 85 -7.86 3.81 -5.88
N GLY A 86 -8.06 4.33 -4.67
CA GLY A 86 -8.96 5.44 -4.41
C GLY A 86 -8.55 6.73 -5.12
N LEU A 87 -7.26 7.05 -5.18
CA LEU A 87 -6.74 8.22 -5.90
C LEU A 87 -6.99 8.11 -7.41
N ILE A 88 -6.69 6.98 -8.04
CA ILE A 88 -6.85 6.84 -9.49
C ILE A 88 -8.33 6.75 -9.90
N ALA A 89 -9.15 6.03 -9.13
CA ALA A 89 -10.59 5.92 -9.38
C ALA A 89 -11.31 7.27 -9.23
N GLY A 90 -10.84 8.11 -8.30
CA GLY A 90 -11.37 9.45 -8.06
C GLY A 90 -10.77 10.55 -8.91
N ALA A 91 -9.78 10.27 -9.76
CA ALA A 91 -9.10 11.30 -10.52
C ALA A 91 -9.96 11.84 -11.66
N GLU A 92 -10.31 13.13 -11.63
CA GLU A 92 -11.11 13.78 -12.67
C GLU A 92 -10.27 14.75 -13.53
N ASP A 93 -9.22 15.33 -12.95
CA ASP A 93 -8.37 16.32 -13.62
C ASP A 93 -6.85 16.09 -13.45
N ASP A 94 -6.05 16.95 -14.08
CA ASP A 94 -4.58 16.96 -14.01
C ASP A 94 -4.04 16.97 -12.58
N SER A 95 -4.71 17.69 -11.67
CA SER A 95 -4.23 17.85 -10.30
C SER A 95 -4.43 16.58 -9.49
N ASP A 96 -5.56 15.89 -9.69
CA ASP A 96 -5.80 14.58 -9.09
C ASP A 96 -4.82 13.53 -9.64
N LEU A 97 -4.58 13.52 -10.96
CA LEU A 97 -3.67 12.58 -11.58
C LEU A 97 -2.22 12.80 -11.12
N ARG A 98 -1.79 14.05 -10.94
CA ARG A 98 -0.48 14.36 -10.35
C ARG A 98 -0.37 13.84 -8.93
N ARG A 99 -1.41 13.99 -8.12
CA ARG A 99 -1.44 13.47 -6.75
C ARG A 99 -1.34 11.93 -6.72
N PHE A 100 -2.06 11.25 -7.60
CA PHE A 100 -1.91 9.80 -7.79
C PHE A 100 -0.47 9.44 -8.17
N THR A 101 0.10 10.14 -9.15
CA THR A 101 1.46 9.88 -9.63
C THR A 101 2.50 10.09 -8.53
N ASP A 102 2.34 11.14 -7.72
CA ASP A 102 3.22 11.44 -6.59
C ASP A 102 3.21 10.30 -5.56
N GLU A 103 2.02 9.83 -5.16
CA GLU A 103 1.89 8.72 -4.21
C GLU A 103 2.33 7.38 -4.80
N PHE A 104 2.07 7.12 -6.08
CA PHE A 104 2.56 5.92 -6.76
C PHE A 104 4.10 5.90 -6.78
N HIS A 105 4.73 7.01 -7.17
CA HIS A 105 6.17 7.15 -7.20
C HIS A 105 6.79 7.01 -5.80
N LYS A 106 6.13 7.56 -4.76
CA LYS A 106 6.54 7.40 -3.36
C LYS A 106 6.48 5.94 -2.92
N PHE A 107 5.35 5.27 -3.15
CA PHE A 107 5.17 3.85 -2.83
C PHE A 107 6.25 2.99 -3.49
N ARG A 108 6.43 3.15 -4.80
CA ARG A 108 7.42 2.42 -5.59
C ARG A 108 8.82 2.49 -4.98
N ASN A 109 9.30 3.70 -4.69
CA ASN A 109 10.66 3.88 -4.20
C ASN A 109 10.83 3.31 -2.79
N TRP A 110 9.83 3.51 -1.92
CA TRP A 110 9.84 2.87 -0.61
C TRP A 110 9.83 1.34 -0.72
N TYR A 111 8.91 0.77 -1.48
CA TYR A 111 8.68 -0.67 -1.59
C TYR A 111 9.91 -1.41 -2.13
N SER A 112 10.54 -0.86 -3.18
CA SER A 112 11.63 -1.51 -3.90
C SER A 112 13.03 -1.10 -3.44
N GLN A 113 13.19 0.07 -2.82
CA GLN A 113 14.53 0.66 -2.57
C GLN A 113 14.73 1.17 -1.13
N ASP A 114 13.86 2.05 -0.64
CA ASP A 114 14.14 2.83 0.59
C ASP A 114 13.74 2.11 1.89
N SER A 115 12.81 1.16 1.82
CA SER A 115 12.39 0.38 2.99
C SER A 115 13.49 -0.57 3.47
N GLU A 116 13.42 -0.95 4.75
CA GLU A 116 14.36 -1.88 5.36
C GLU A 116 13.62 -2.94 6.18
N VAL A 117 13.91 -4.21 5.90
CA VAL A 117 13.41 -5.39 6.59
C VAL A 117 14.62 -6.22 7.02
N GLU A 118 14.67 -6.58 8.30
CA GLU A 118 15.73 -7.44 8.83
C GLU A 118 15.33 -8.92 8.63
N LEU A 119 16.19 -9.67 7.95
CA LEU A 119 16.04 -11.10 7.73
C LEU A 119 17.12 -11.85 8.53
N THR A 120 16.68 -12.67 9.50
CA THR A 120 17.58 -13.49 10.32
C THR A 120 17.52 -14.97 9.87
N PRO A 121 18.61 -15.57 9.36
CA PRO A 121 18.60 -16.96 8.94
C PRO A 121 18.38 -17.95 10.09
N ASP A 122 17.46 -18.91 9.92
CA ASP A 122 17.15 -19.95 10.92
C ASP A 122 18.37 -20.84 11.24
N GLY A 123 19.27 -21.03 10.27
CA GLY A 123 20.48 -21.83 10.41
C GLY A 123 21.57 -21.18 11.29
N GLY A 124 21.34 -19.95 11.73
CA GLY A 124 22.32 -19.10 12.39
C GLY A 124 23.18 -18.34 11.36
N GLY A 125 23.40 -17.06 11.62
CA GLY A 125 24.12 -16.17 10.70
C GLY A 125 24.06 -14.73 11.17
N ALA A 126 24.66 -13.82 10.39
CA ALA A 126 24.41 -12.40 10.55
C ALA A 126 23.07 -12.04 9.90
N PRO A 127 22.33 -11.05 10.44
CA PRO A 127 21.14 -10.55 9.78
C PRO A 127 21.46 -9.95 8.42
N LEU A 128 20.51 -10.05 7.50
CA LEU A 128 20.48 -9.39 6.20
C LEU A 128 19.46 -8.26 6.25
N TYR A 129 19.67 -7.22 5.45
CA TYR A 129 18.76 -6.09 5.34
C TYR A 129 18.32 -5.95 3.89
N HIS A 130 17.02 -5.99 3.67
CA HIS A 130 16.39 -6.02 2.36
C HIS A 130 15.25 -5.00 2.29
N SER A 131 14.87 -4.58 1.09
CA SER A 131 13.62 -3.86 0.89
C SER A 131 12.42 -4.77 1.14
N VAL A 132 11.23 -4.19 1.31
CA VAL A 132 9.97 -4.96 1.45
C VAL A 132 9.76 -5.87 0.25
N ARG A 133 10.02 -5.39 -0.97
CA ARG A 133 10.01 -6.21 -2.21
C ARG A 133 10.87 -7.46 -2.05
N ASP A 134 12.15 -7.27 -1.72
CA ASP A 134 13.13 -8.35 -1.64
C ASP A 134 12.82 -9.34 -0.50
N ALA A 135 12.30 -8.85 0.62
CA ALA A 135 11.85 -9.68 1.72
C ALA A 135 10.68 -10.58 1.30
N ILE A 136 9.71 -10.05 0.56
CA ILE A 136 8.60 -10.84 0.00
C ILE A 136 9.12 -11.88 -1.00
N THR A 137 10.05 -11.49 -1.88
CA THR A 137 10.70 -12.42 -2.82
C THR A 137 11.41 -13.55 -2.07
N ALA A 138 12.17 -13.24 -1.02
CA ALA A 138 12.85 -14.24 -0.18
C ALA A 138 11.83 -15.22 0.44
N SER A 139 10.71 -14.72 0.95
CA SER A 139 9.63 -15.55 1.51
C SER A 139 9.02 -16.50 0.48
N ARG A 140 8.86 -16.05 -0.77
CA ARG A 140 8.40 -16.93 -1.86
C ARG A 140 9.42 -18.04 -2.17
N VAL A 141 10.71 -17.69 -2.18
CA VAL A 141 11.80 -18.66 -2.43
C VAL A 141 11.88 -19.71 -1.32
N GLU A 142 11.61 -19.35 -0.06
CA GLU A 142 11.49 -20.30 1.05
C GLU A 142 10.44 -21.39 0.79
N LYS A 143 9.26 -21.00 0.31
CA LYS A 143 8.15 -21.93 -0.01
C LYS A 143 8.55 -22.94 -1.08
N LEU A 144 9.57 -22.65 -1.89
CA LEU A 144 10.14 -23.54 -2.92
C LEU A 144 11.33 -24.38 -2.42
N GLY A 145 11.62 -24.35 -1.12
CA GLY A 145 12.73 -25.09 -0.50
C GLY A 145 14.04 -24.30 -0.36
N GLY A 146 13.96 -22.97 -0.44
CA GLY A 146 15.06 -22.05 -0.14
C GLY A 146 15.47 -22.04 1.34
N GLU A 147 16.46 -21.19 1.64
CA GLU A 147 16.88 -20.89 3.01
C GLU A 147 15.80 -20.12 3.76
N LYS A 148 15.59 -20.45 5.03
CA LYS A 148 14.52 -19.90 5.87
C LYS A 148 14.99 -18.74 6.73
N TYR A 149 14.13 -17.73 6.87
CA TYR A 149 14.39 -16.53 7.63
C TYR A 149 13.25 -16.22 8.62
N SER A 150 13.60 -15.59 9.72
CA SER A 150 12.67 -14.77 10.50
C SER A 150 12.69 -13.35 9.93
N TYR A 151 11.51 -12.76 9.76
CA TYR A 151 11.33 -11.44 9.15
C TYR A 151 10.93 -10.43 10.21
N ASP A 152 11.61 -9.29 10.23
CA ASP A 152 11.25 -8.13 11.05
C ASP A 152 11.05 -6.90 10.16
N PHE A 153 9.81 -6.43 10.13
CA PHE A 153 9.36 -5.30 9.30
C PHE A 153 9.31 -3.99 10.08
N GLU A 154 9.72 -3.93 11.36
CA GLU A 154 9.55 -2.74 12.22
C GLU A 154 10.12 -1.47 11.57
N ASN A 155 11.28 -1.58 10.89
CA ASN A 155 11.94 -0.48 10.19
C ASN A 155 11.24 -0.03 8.89
N ALA A 156 10.27 -0.79 8.38
CA ALA A 156 9.52 -0.45 7.18
C ALA A 156 8.13 0.15 7.48
N LEU A 157 7.70 0.19 8.74
CA LEU A 157 6.35 0.64 9.12
C LEU A 157 6.18 2.17 9.16
N ASP A 158 7.23 2.93 8.86
CA ASP A 158 7.24 4.40 8.90
C ASP A 158 6.71 5.06 7.62
N TYR A 159 6.13 4.30 6.68
CA TYR A 159 5.51 4.84 5.48
C TYR A 159 4.37 5.82 5.83
N GLU A 160 4.55 7.08 5.47
CA GLU A 160 3.55 8.12 5.70
C GLU A 160 2.44 8.03 4.63
N LEU A 161 1.22 7.64 5.01
CA LEU A 161 0.07 7.75 4.11
C LEU A 161 -0.38 9.22 3.98
N ASP A 162 -0.79 9.63 2.78
CA ASP A 162 -1.43 10.92 2.61
C ASP A 162 -2.81 10.93 3.31
N SER A 163 -2.89 11.67 4.41
CA SER A 163 -4.04 11.73 5.34
C SER A 163 -5.40 12.14 4.74
N TYR A 164 -5.45 12.53 3.48
CA TYR A 164 -6.65 13.05 2.80
C TYR A 164 -7.37 12.01 1.92
N THR A 165 -6.95 10.75 1.89
CA THR A 165 -7.47 9.75 0.94
C THR A 165 -8.00 8.50 1.64
N VAL A 166 -9.07 8.62 2.43
CA VAL A 166 -9.90 7.45 2.72
C VAL A 166 -11.32 7.76 2.24
N PRO A 167 -11.82 7.08 1.19
CA PRO A 167 -13.22 7.17 0.82
C PRO A 167 -14.09 6.85 2.02
N PHE A 168 -15.09 7.69 2.30
CA PHE A 168 -15.97 7.51 3.46
C PHE A 168 -16.73 6.17 3.42
N SER A 169 -16.86 5.56 2.24
CA SER A 169 -17.40 4.21 2.03
C SER A 169 -16.56 3.11 2.68
N ASP A 170 -15.24 3.28 2.74
CA ASP A 170 -14.32 2.24 3.21
C ASP A 170 -14.18 2.29 4.72
N LEU A 171 -14.28 3.49 5.31
CA LEU A 171 -14.45 3.66 6.76
C LEU A 171 -15.73 3.00 7.28
N ALA A 172 -16.80 3.01 6.49
CA ALA A 172 -18.06 2.38 6.86
C ALA A 172 -18.01 0.85 6.81
N GLN A 173 -17.19 0.26 5.92
CA GLN A 173 -16.97 -1.20 5.91
C GLN A 173 -16.06 -1.66 7.05
N ALA A 174 -15.07 -0.84 7.45
CA ALA A 174 -14.18 -1.16 8.57
C ALA A 174 -14.91 -1.16 9.94
N GLU A 175 -16.00 -0.40 10.09
CA GLU A 175 -16.82 -0.41 11.31
C GLU A 175 -17.72 -1.65 11.42
N ASP A 176 -18.12 -2.27 10.31
CA ASP A 176 -19.02 -3.44 10.30
C ASP A 176 -18.30 -4.76 10.69
N GLU A 177 -16.96 -4.82 10.64
CA GLU A 177 -16.18 -5.99 11.09
C GLU A 177 -15.86 -5.99 12.60
N ASN A 178 -16.19 -4.92 13.33
CA ASN A 178 -16.03 -4.82 14.78
C ASN A 178 -17.39 -4.66 15.48
N ASP A 179 -18.29 -5.64 15.32
CA ASP A 179 -19.45 -5.79 16.21
C ASP A 179 -19.00 -6.27 17.60
N GLY A 180 -18.34 -5.37 18.31
CA GLY A 180 -18.32 -5.30 19.76
C GLY A 180 -19.34 -4.27 20.21
N THR A 181 -20.63 -4.59 20.10
CA THR A 181 -21.73 -3.80 20.66
C THR A 181 -21.39 -3.30 22.09
N ILE A 182 -21.05 -2.02 22.24
CA ILE A 182 -21.08 -1.36 23.55
C ILE A 182 -22.54 -1.00 23.83
N VAL A 183 -23.21 -1.88 24.57
CA VAL A 183 -24.56 -1.63 25.08
C VAL A 183 -24.47 -0.56 26.17
N PHE A 184 -24.84 0.68 25.85
CA PHE A 184 -25.19 1.66 26.87
C PHE A 184 -26.60 1.33 27.39
N SER A 185 -26.68 0.63 28.53
CA SER A 185 -27.94 0.51 29.26
C SER A 185 -28.30 1.86 29.89
N PRO A 186 -29.47 2.45 29.59
CA PRO A 186 -29.98 3.59 30.33
C PRO A 186 -30.80 3.08 31.51
N GLU A 187 -30.23 3.08 32.72
CA GLU A 187 -31.02 2.95 33.95
C GLU A 187 -30.60 4.03 34.97
N ASP A 188 -31.49 5.02 35.06
CA ASP A 188 -32.07 5.58 36.29
C ASP A 188 -31.18 6.25 37.34
N GLY A 189 -31.32 7.58 37.39
CA GLY A 189 -31.03 8.40 38.58
C GLY A 189 -31.79 9.72 38.52
N GLU A 190 -33.02 9.73 39.02
CA GLU A 190 -33.85 10.92 39.20
C GLU A 190 -33.09 12.08 39.90
N PRO A 191 -33.30 13.35 39.50
CA PRO A 191 -32.71 14.49 40.19
C PRO A 191 -33.42 14.73 41.52
N GLY A 192 -32.74 14.37 42.61
CA GLY A 192 -33.12 14.71 43.97
C GLY A 192 -33.04 16.21 44.22
N ASP A 193 -34.19 16.78 44.56
CA ASP A 193 -34.43 18.12 45.08
C ASP A 193 -33.64 18.34 46.39
N TYR A 194 -32.67 19.25 46.39
CA TYR A 194 -32.14 19.85 47.62
C TYR A 194 -31.98 21.36 47.44
N SER A 195 -32.92 22.06 48.07
CA SER A 195 -32.90 23.47 48.38
C SER A 195 -31.67 23.86 49.20
N ASP A 196 -30.85 24.76 48.68
CA ASP A 196 -29.92 25.56 49.48
C ASP A 196 -30.56 26.94 49.72
N ASP A 197 -31.21 27.05 50.86
CA ASP A 197 -31.55 28.30 51.52
C ASP A 197 -31.07 28.14 52.96
N TYR A 198 -30.08 28.92 53.38
CA TYR A 198 -30.06 29.70 54.63
C TYR A 198 -28.66 30.26 54.91
N MET A 199 -28.63 31.60 55.00
CA MET A 199 -27.87 32.49 55.90
C MET A 199 -26.64 31.96 56.64
#